data_AF-A0A524CH36-F1
#
_entry.id   AF-A0A524CH36-F1
#
_cell.length_a   1.000
_cell.length_b   1.000
_cell.length_c   1.000
_cell.angle_alpha   90.00
_cell.angle_beta   90.00
_cell.angle_gamma   90.00
#
_symmetry.space_group_name_H-M   'P 1'
#
loop_
_entity.id
_entity.type
_entity.pdbx_description
1 polymer ?
#
loop_
_entity_poly.entity_id
_entity_poly.type
_entity_poly.pdbx_seq_one_letter_code
_entity_poly.pdbx_strand_id
1 'polypeptide(L)' 'MARNKEIIEPRSRFLRVKCLDCESDQVIFGCASTVVKCNVCGRVLAEPTSGKANIKTRIIAVLG' A
#
# COMPACT_ATOMS: atom_id res chain seq x y z
N MET A 1 -17.90 22.18 25.92
CA MET A 1 -17.40 22.29 24.54
C MET A 1 -17.40 20.89 23.95
N ALA A 2 -18.45 20.53 23.20
CA ALA A 2 -18.56 19.21 22.59
C ALA A 2 -17.53 19.10 21.45
N ARG A 3 -16.63 18.12 21.53
CA ARG A 3 -15.77 17.74 20.40
C ARG A 3 -16.67 17.18 19.32
N ASN A 4 -16.95 18.00 18.31
CA ASN A 4 -17.70 17.59 17.13
C ASN A 4 -16.89 16.48 16.45
N LYS A 5 -17.38 15.25 16.51
CA LYS A 5 -16.71 14.09 15.94
C LYS A 5 -17.11 13.99 14.47
N GLU A 6 -16.51 14.85 13.65
CA GLU A 6 -16.50 14.65 12.21
C GLU A 6 -15.91 13.25 11.93
N ILE A 7 -16.61 12.47 11.11
CA ILE A 7 -16.18 11.12 10.74
C ILE A 7 -15.00 11.31 9.76
N ILE A 8 -13.77 11.24 10.28
CA ILE A 8 -12.55 11.45 9.47
C ILE A 8 -12.33 10.19 8.63
N GLU A 9 -12.52 10.28 7.31
CA GLU A 9 -12.17 9.19 6.41
C GLU A 9 -10.65 8.98 6.38
N PRO A 10 -10.18 7.71 6.45
CA PRO A 10 -8.76 7.42 6.34
C PRO A 10 -8.27 7.81 4.94
N ARG A 11 -7.18 8.58 4.90
CA ARG A 11 -6.54 8.98 3.63
C ARG A 11 -5.81 7.84 2.92
N SER A 12 -5.62 6.72 3.61
CA SER A 12 -4.97 5.51 3.12
C SER A 12 -5.95 4.59 2.41
N ARG A 13 -5.52 3.96 1.32
CA ARG A 13 -6.27 2.94 0.58
C ARG A 13 -5.45 1.67 0.47
N PHE A 14 -6.12 0.55 0.22
CA PHE A 14 -5.45 -0.68 -0.15
C PHE A 14 -5.19 -0.68 -1.66
N LEU A 15 -4.06 -1.24 -2.07
CA LEU A 15 -3.62 -1.24 -3.45
C LEU A 15 -3.32 -2.67 -3.85
N ARG A 16 -3.89 -3.13 -4.95
CA ARG A 16 -3.52 -4.40 -5.56
C ARG A 16 -2.39 -4.14 -6.52
N VAL A 17 -1.23 -4.72 -6.26
CA VAL A 17 -0.01 -4.57 -7.06
C VAL A 17 0.36 -5.88 -7.73
N LYS A 18 0.93 -5.81 -8.95
CA LYS A 18 1.51 -6.95 -9.66
C LYS A 18 3.01 -6.86 -9.61
N CYS A 19 3.68 -7.91 -9.12
CA CYS A 19 5.12 -8.02 -9.23
C CYS A 19 5.54 -8.14 -10.71
N LEU A 20 6.62 -7.47 -11.10
CA LEU A 20 7.13 -7.49 -12.47
C LEU A 20 7.98 -8.73 -12.79
N ASP A 21 8.45 -9.45 -11.77
CA ASP A 21 9.36 -10.60 -11.93
C ASP A 21 8.65 -11.95 -11.89
N CYS A 22 7.75 -12.13 -10.92
CA CYS A 22 7.04 -13.40 -10.72
C CYS A 22 5.55 -13.31 -11.08
N GLU A 23 5.11 -12.17 -11.61
CA GLU A 23 3.73 -11.88 -12.01
C GLU A 23 2.66 -12.06 -10.93
N SER A 24 3.07 -12.29 -9.69
CA SER A 24 2.17 -12.50 -8.57
C SER A 24 1.47 -11.20 -8.19
N ASP A 25 0.18 -11.28 -7.90
CA ASP A 25 -0.57 -10.18 -7.36
C ASP A 25 -0.55 -10.18 -5.82
N GLN A 26 -0.45 -8.98 -5.24
CA GLN A 26 -0.42 -8.81 -3.80
C GLN A 26 -1.19 -7.55 -3.42
N VAL A 27 -1.93 -7.61 -2.32
CA VAL A 27 -2.58 -6.42 -1.75
C VAL A 27 -1.65 -5.81 -0.72
N ILE A 28 -1.37 -4.52 -0.87
CA ILE A 28 -0.50 -3.76 0.02
C ILE A 28 -1.23 -2.53 0.56
N PHE A 29 -0.83 -2.07 1.74
CA PHE A 29 -1.37 -0.85 2.32
C PHE A 29 -0.64 0.37 1.78
N GLY A 30 -1.39 1.38 1.31
CA GLY A 30 -0.82 2.57 0.68
C GLY A 30 0.04 3.44 1.60
N CYS A 31 -0.06 3.28 2.92
CA CYS A 31 0.80 3.94 3.91
C CYS A 31 1.58 2.91 4.74
N ALA A 32 2.17 1.90 4.09
CA ALA A 32 2.98 0.90 4.77
C ALA A 32 4.15 1.56 5.55
N SER A 33 4.30 1.21 6.83
CA SER A 33 5.40 1.65 7.70
C SER A 33 6.61 0.73 7.67
N THR A 34 6.53 -0.37 6.93
CA THR A 34 7.59 -1.37 6.76
C THR A 34 7.85 -1.63 5.29
N VAL A 35 9.04 -2.15 4.98
CA VAL A 35 9.37 -2.60 3.63
C VAL A 35 8.49 -3.78 3.26
N VAL A 36 7.73 -3.64 2.18
CA VAL A 36 6.85 -4.70 1.67
C VAL A 36 7.60 -5.46 0.59
N LYS A 37 7.81 -6.75 0.83
CA LYS A 37 8.44 -7.68 -0.12
C LYS A 37 7.37 -8.54 -0.79
N CYS A 38 7.68 -9.02 -1.98
CA CYS A 38 6.87 -10.01 -2.67
C CYS A 38 6.94 -11.33 -1.92
N ASN A 39 5.79 -11.94 -1.66
CA ASN A 39 5.72 -13.24 -0.96
C ASN A 39 6.28 -14.41 -1.77
N VAL A 40 6.45 -14.25 -3.09
CA VAL A 40 6.93 -15.31 -4.00
C VAL A 40 8.42 -15.17 -4.29
N CYS A 41 8.88 -14.01 -4.78
CA CYS A 41 10.28 -13.81 -5.18
C CYS A 41 11.12 -13.01 -4.17
N GLY A 42 10.53 -12.47 -3.10
CA GLY A 42 11.24 -11.68 -2.10
C GLY A 42 11.68 -10.27 -2.52
N ARG A 43 11.40 -9.84 -3.76
CA ARG A 43 11.73 -8.48 -4.24
C ARG A 43 10.92 -7.42 -3.49
N VAL A 44 11.53 -6.26 -3.26
CA VAL A 44 10.87 -5.10 -2.66
C VAL A 44 9.79 -4.56 -3.61
N LEU A 45 8.54 -4.59 -3.16
CA LEU A 45 7.38 -4.06 -3.88
C LEU A 45 7.05 -2.63 -3.45
N ALA A 46 7.22 -2.31 -2.16
CA ALA A 46 7.03 -0.97 -1.64
C ALA A 46 7.98 -0.64 -0.48
N GLU A 47 8.39 0.62 -0.40
CA GLU A 47 9.21 1.15 0.69
C GLU A 47 8.43 2.15 1.54
N PRO A 48 8.60 2.12 2.88
CA PRO A 48 7.94 3.06 3.76
C PRO A 48 8.55 4.47 3.61
N THR A 49 7.71 5.49 3.70
CA THR A 49 8.12 6.91 3.74
C THR A 49 7.34 7.64 4.83
N SER A 50 7.60 8.93 5.07
CA SER A 50 6.84 9.77 6.05
C SER A 50 5.36 9.98 5.72
N GLY A 51 4.81 9.29 4.71
CA GLY A 51 3.40 9.34 4.36
C GLY A 51 2.98 8.13 3.53
N LYS A 52 2.76 8.34 2.23
CA LYS A 52 2.39 7.25 1.33
C LYS A 52 3.62 6.40 1.01
N ALA A 53 3.50 5.09 1.10
CA ALA A 53 4.55 4.16 0.73
C ALA A 53 4.94 4.38 -0.74
N ASN A 54 6.24 4.31 -1.02
CA ASN A 54 6.77 4.39 -2.36
C ASN A 54 6.63 3.02 -3.04
N ILE A 55 5.79 2.92 -4.05
CA ILE A 55 5.47 1.65 -4.72
C ILE A 55 6.36 1.49 -5.94
N LYS A 56 7.28 0.52 -5.88
CA LYS A 56 8.29 0.26 -6.92
C LYS A 56 7.81 -0.73 -8.01
N THR A 57 6.50 -0.95 -8.08
CA THR A 57 5.91 -1.98 -8.92
C THR A 57 4.61 -1.50 -9.55
N ARG A 58 3.97 -2.33 -10.37
CA ARG A 58 2.75 -1.94 -11.10
C ARG A 58 1.51 -2.04 -10.21
N ILE A 59 0.75 -0.97 -10.09
CA ILE A 59 -0.57 -0.97 -9.43
C ILE A 59 -1.61 -1.44 -10.45
N ILE A 60 -2.37 -2.48 -10.09
CA ILE A 60 -3.46 -3.03 -10.91
C ILE A 60 -4.78 -2.37 -10.56
N ALA A 61 -5.04 -2.20 -9.25
CA ALA A 61 -6.30 -1.68 -8.76
C ALA A 61 -6.11 -0.95 -7.43
N VAL A 62 -6.99 0.02 -7.17
CA VAL A 62 -7.15 0.66 -5.87
C VAL A 62 -8.38 0.05 -5.22
N LEU A 63 -8.19 -0.56 -4.05
CA LEU A 63 -9.26 -1.15 -3.25
C LEU A 63 -9.68 -0.09 -2.23
N GLY A 64 -10.86 0.48 -2.49
CA GLY A 64 -11.46 1.63 -1.80
C GLY A 64 -11.93 1.28 -0.41
#